data_AF-A0A830E362-F1
#
_entry.id   AF-A0A830E362-F1
#
_cell.length_a   1.000
_cell.length_b   1.000
_cell.length_c   1.000
_cell.angle_alpha   90.00
_cell.angle_beta   90.00
_cell.angle_gamma   90.00
#
_symmetry.space_group_name_H-M   'P 1'
#
loop_
_entity.id
_entity.type
_entity.pdbx_description
1 polymer ?
#
loop_
_entity_poly.entity_id
_entity_poly.type
_entity_poly.pdbx_seq_one_letter_code
_entity_poly.pdbx_strand_id
1 'polypeptide(L)'
;MQSDKSRPTGPERIDKYEEHGLSGKQARVVVEKERGRTDEEVADALGMKVGTVKSHLARARAKYRDAQALVSLFEEKYDPEEVSRILLSGGEFVTPHGTLTASGWDTMPSTVFAESDANRDVVDRWALAPEDEPTGPLPDLTDLLDAQVDDRMLPVLAWFYAAPFASVIRKLGGGFPALNVYGGPESGKTETLAALTQMFGWDGTPFPASNTTARLTFAFSSSESAPVWFDNYSGECERLHKYLRLGYRGGTEARGNADGTVTEYQLLAPVVVSGQSALTDRACETRAISTEFVPASTRDEDCADAFASVRDADLQRHALTFYQYALTLSASELLDVWEHSRPPRDVREQGALTPEEATIVETVNFGLNIAERFSERADTGGFEVDEATKRQARTAAGVTFESS
;
A
#
# COMPACT_ATOMS: atom_id res chain seq x y z
N MET A 1 47.45 8.77 -17.66
CA MET A 1 46.32 9.04 -18.56
C MET A 1 45.08 8.43 -17.94
N GLN A 2 44.37 9.19 -17.11
CA GLN A 2 43.01 8.84 -16.72
C GLN A 2 42.13 9.06 -17.95
N SER A 3 41.40 8.04 -18.36
CA SER A 3 40.42 8.13 -19.43
C SER A 3 39.36 9.16 -19.06
N ASP A 4 39.30 10.22 -19.85
CA ASP A 4 38.25 11.23 -19.82
C ASP A 4 36.91 10.53 -20.10
N LYS A 5 36.13 10.26 -19.04
CA LYS A 5 34.74 9.83 -19.18
C LYS A 5 33.98 11.04 -19.71
N SER A 6 33.85 11.12 -21.05
CA SER A 6 33.11 12.15 -21.75
C SER A 6 31.75 12.36 -21.07
N ARG A 7 31.52 13.57 -20.55
CA ARG A 7 30.21 13.93 -19.98
C ARG A 7 29.12 13.65 -21.03
N PRO A 8 28.04 12.94 -20.67
CA PRO A 8 26.99 12.58 -21.63
C PRO A 8 26.43 13.82 -22.30
N THR A 9 26.09 13.67 -23.58
CA THR A 9 25.60 14.75 -24.42
C THR A 9 24.21 15.22 -23.98
N GLY A 10 23.76 16.38 -24.47
CA GLY A 10 22.44 16.94 -24.12
C GLY A 10 21.25 15.98 -24.25
N PRO A 11 21.14 15.20 -25.36
CA PRO A 11 20.09 14.19 -25.53
C PRO A 11 20.18 13.02 -24.55
N GLU A 12 21.37 12.42 -24.37
CA GLU A 12 21.56 11.28 -23.44
C GLU A 12 21.25 11.63 -21.98
N ARG A 13 21.40 12.92 -21.61
CA ARG A 13 21.01 13.42 -20.29
C ARG A 13 19.50 13.57 -20.13
N ILE A 14 18.77 13.88 -21.21
CA ILE A 14 17.31 13.95 -21.18
C ILE A 14 16.75 12.54 -20.98
N ASP A 15 17.22 11.58 -21.77
CA ASP A 15 16.76 10.18 -21.71
C ASP A 15 16.94 9.61 -20.30
N LYS A 16 18.10 9.85 -19.66
CA LYS A 16 18.33 9.49 -18.27
C LYS A 16 17.27 10.07 -17.32
N TYR A 17 16.88 11.33 -17.48
CA TYR A 17 15.85 11.93 -16.63
C TYR A 17 14.45 11.39 -16.93
N GLU A 18 14.17 11.07 -18.18
CA GLU A 18 12.92 10.43 -18.60
C GLU A 18 12.82 8.98 -18.06
N GLU A 19 13.92 8.23 -17.98
CA GLU A 19 13.99 6.92 -17.30
C GLU A 19 13.63 7.00 -15.80
N HIS A 20 13.85 8.16 -15.16
CA HIS A 20 13.41 8.43 -13.78
C HIS A 20 12.00 9.06 -13.74
N GLY A 21 11.26 8.95 -14.85
CA GLY A 21 9.88 9.37 -15.03
C GLY A 21 9.65 10.87 -15.24
N LEU A 22 10.69 11.70 -15.43
CA LEU A 22 10.44 13.11 -15.74
C LEU A 22 9.84 13.22 -17.15
N SER A 23 8.82 14.06 -17.33
CA SER A 23 8.37 14.40 -18.70
C SER A 23 9.50 15.11 -19.46
N GLY A 24 9.51 14.99 -20.80
CA GLY A 24 10.55 15.65 -21.60
C GLY A 24 10.67 17.17 -21.40
N LYS A 25 9.58 17.85 -21.02
CA LYS A 25 9.64 19.27 -20.63
C LYS A 25 10.36 19.49 -19.29
N GLN A 26 10.09 18.63 -18.29
CA GLN A 26 10.79 18.68 -16.99
C GLN A 26 12.27 18.31 -17.15
N ALA A 27 12.58 17.24 -17.89
CA ALA A 27 13.94 16.80 -18.16
C ALA A 27 14.75 17.91 -18.86
N ARG A 28 14.18 18.57 -19.88
CA ARG A 28 14.82 19.72 -20.55
C ARG A 28 15.07 20.89 -19.60
N VAL A 29 14.10 21.24 -18.74
CA VAL A 29 14.30 22.30 -17.72
C VAL A 29 15.46 21.94 -16.78
N VAL A 30 15.54 20.70 -16.30
CA VAL A 30 16.64 20.24 -15.43
C VAL A 30 17.98 20.33 -16.15
N VAL A 31 18.08 19.82 -17.38
CA VAL A 31 19.32 19.84 -18.17
C VAL A 31 19.81 21.26 -18.41
N GLU A 32 18.92 22.20 -18.71
CA GLU A 32 19.29 23.61 -18.89
C GLU A 32 19.73 24.28 -17.58
N LYS A 33 19.09 23.95 -16.44
CA LYS A 33 19.53 24.43 -15.13
C LYS A 33 20.89 23.88 -14.72
N GLU A 34 21.19 22.62 -15.02
CA GLU A 34 22.52 22.04 -14.78
C GLU A 34 23.63 22.65 -15.63
N ARG A 35 23.29 23.24 -16.79
CA ARG A 35 24.21 24.04 -17.60
C ARG A 35 24.54 25.40 -16.98
N GLY A 36 23.98 25.70 -15.80
CA GLY A 36 24.22 26.95 -15.06
C GLY A 36 23.32 28.11 -15.47
N ARG A 37 22.28 27.86 -16.29
CA ARG A 37 21.38 28.91 -16.77
C ARG A 37 20.45 29.46 -15.67
N THR A 38 20.17 30.76 -15.73
CA THR A 38 19.17 31.41 -14.87
C THR A 38 17.75 30.98 -15.26
N ASP A 39 16.76 31.24 -14.41
CA ASP A 39 15.38 30.83 -14.72
C ASP A 39 14.84 31.60 -15.94
N GLU A 40 15.29 32.83 -16.14
CA GLU A 40 15.02 33.69 -17.31
C GLU A 40 15.63 33.10 -18.58
N GLU A 41 16.89 32.69 -18.54
CA GLU A 41 17.56 32.09 -19.71
C GLU A 41 16.94 30.75 -20.11
N VAL A 42 16.51 29.94 -19.13
CA VAL A 42 15.79 28.68 -19.40
C VAL A 42 14.40 28.96 -19.96
N ALA A 43 13.71 29.97 -19.42
CA ALA A 43 12.39 30.40 -19.88
C ALA A 43 12.44 30.82 -21.35
N ASP A 44 13.39 31.68 -21.71
CA ASP A 44 13.59 32.14 -23.09
C ASP A 44 13.98 30.99 -24.01
N ALA A 45 14.92 30.14 -23.60
CA ALA A 45 15.39 29.01 -24.42
C ALA A 45 14.30 27.97 -24.72
N LEU A 46 13.34 27.79 -23.80
CA LEU A 46 12.28 26.79 -23.93
C LEU A 46 10.92 27.39 -24.33
N GLY A 47 10.84 28.71 -24.55
CA GLY A 47 9.58 29.40 -24.87
C GLY A 47 8.54 29.30 -23.74
N MET A 48 8.98 29.38 -22.48
CA MET A 48 8.16 29.24 -21.29
C MET A 48 8.15 30.52 -20.45
N LYS A 49 7.18 30.65 -19.54
CA LYS A 49 7.23 31.68 -18.50
C LYS A 49 8.19 31.25 -17.39
N VAL A 50 8.89 32.20 -16.75
CA VAL A 50 9.78 31.94 -15.61
C VAL A 50 9.08 31.18 -14.48
N GLY A 51 7.82 31.52 -14.17
CA GLY A 51 7.03 30.79 -13.18
C GLY A 51 6.79 29.31 -13.56
N THR A 52 6.64 29.03 -14.86
CA THR A 52 6.50 27.66 -15.40
C THR A 52 7.82 26.88 -15.27
N VAL A 53 8.97 27.53 -15.51
CA VAL A 53 10.30 26.93 -15.29
C VAL A 53 10.49 26.55 -13.82
N LYS A 54 10.21 27.47 -12.89
CA LYS A 54 10.29 27.21 -11.44
C LYS A 54 9.39 26.06 -11.02
N SER A 55 8.17 26.01 -11.54
CA SER A 55 7.23 24.92 -11.29
C SER A 55 7.72 23.57 -11.83
N HIS A 56 8.26 23.53 -13.06
CA HIS A 56 8.83 22.31 -13.61
C HIS A 56 10.06 21.83 -12.84
N LEU A 57 10.94 22.75 -12.42
CA LEU A 57 12.12 22.42 -11.64
C LEU A 57 11.76 21.89 -10.25
N ALA A 58 10.79 22.49 -9.57
CA ALA A 58 10.30 22.01 -8.28
C ALA A 58 9.74 20.59 -8.39
N ARG A 59 8.92 20.33 -9.43
CA ARG A 59 8.37 18.99 -9.72
C ARG A 59 9.46 17.98 -10.05
N ALA A 60 10.40 18.36 -10.91
CA ALA A 60 11.52 17.50 -11.28
C ALA A 60 12.37 17.10 -10.05
N ARG A 61 12.64 18.05 -9.14
CA ARG A 61 13.35 17.78 -7.89
C ARG A 61 12.57 16.86 -6.96
N ALA A 62 11.27 17.08 -6.81
CA ALA A 62 10.42 16.22 -6.00
C ALA A 62 10.39 14.80 -6.59
N LYS A 63 10.13 14.65 -7.89
CA LYS A 63 10.11 13.35 -8.57
C LYS A 63 11.46 12.65 -8.50
N TYR A 64 12.55 13.37 -8.70
CA TYR A 64 13.90 12.79 -8.58
C TYR A 64 14.22 12.33 -7.16
N ARG A 65 13.86 13.13 -6.13
CA ARG A 65 14.02 12.73 -4.73
C ARG A 65 13.20 11.48 -4.42
N ASP A 66 11.96 11.43 -4.91
CA ASP A 66 11.04 10.33 -4.66
C ASP A 66 11.50 9.06 -5.41
N ALA A 67 12.00 9.20 -6.65
CA ALA A 67 12.66 8.13 -7.39
C ALA A 67 13.90 7.61 -6.65
N GLN A 68 14.77 8.50 -6.15
CA GLN A 68 15.93 8.10 -5.34
C GLN A 68 15.50 7.39 -4.05
N ALA A 69 14.40 7.83 -3.42
CA ALA A 69 13.88 7.20 -2.22
C ALA A 69 13.38 5.78 -2.50
N LEU A 70 12.77 5.53 -3.66
CA LEU A 70 12.37 4.19 -4.10
C LEU A 70 13.56 3.33 -4.51
N VAL A 71 14.47 3.86 -5.33
CA VAL A 71 15.71 3.14 -5.67
C VAL A 71 16.44 2.73 -4.40
N SER A 72 16.57 3.64 -3.43
CA SER A 72 17.07 3.30 -2.09
C SER A 72 16.22 2.23 -1.43
N LEU A 73 14.89 2.28 -1.45
CA LEU A 73 14.07 1.22 -0.84
C LEU A 73 14.30 -0.17 -1.47
N PHE A 74 14.49 -0.23 -2.79
CA PHE A 74 14.75 -1.46 -3.54
C PHE A 74 16.22 -1.93 -3.46
N GLU A 75 17.19 -1.02 -3.26
CA GLU A 75 18.63 -1.33 -3.13
C GLU A 75 19.09 -1.50 -1.66
N GLU A 76 18.51 -0.76 -0.72
CA GLU A 76 18.86 -0.72 0.72
C GLU A 76 18.27 -1.91 1.48
N LYS A 77 17.25 -2.56 0.91
CA LYS A 77 16.97 -3.95 1.24
C LYS A 77 18.11 -4.78 0.66
N TYR A 78 19.14 -4.94 1.49
CA TYR A 78 19.91 -6.18 1.61
C TYR A 78 19.06 -7.35 1.09
N ASP A 79 19.63 -8.23 0.27
CA ASP A 79 19.18 -9.62 0.18
C ASP A 79 19.71 -10.29 1.46
N PRO A 80 19.04 -10.22 2.63
CA PRO A 80 19.40 -11.17 3.66
C PRO A 80 19.04 -12.54 3.10
N GLU A 81 19.88 -13.54 3.34
CA GLU A 81 19.52 -14.92 3.01
C GLU A 81 18.21 -15.31 3.74
N GLU A 82 17.90 -14.65 4.87
CA GLU A 82 16.74 -14.95 5.71
C GLU A 82 15.99 -13.69 6.23
N VAL A 83 14.65 -13.70 6.18
CA VAL A 83 13.76 -12.70 6.82
C VAL A 83 12.69 -13.34 7.68
N SER A 84 12.37 -12.75 8.83
CA SER A 84 11.34 -13.28 9.74
C SER A 84 9.95 -12.69 9.52
N ARG A 85 9.67 -12.13 8.33
CA ARG A 85 8.45 -11.39 8.01
C ARG A 85 8.03 -11.60 6.55
N ILE A 86 6.74 -11.51 6.27
CA ILE A 86 6.19 -11.55 4.91
C ILE A 86 6.62 -10.28 4.17
N LEU A 87 7.26 -10.43 3.00
CA LEU A 87 8.01 -9.35 2.37
C LEU A 87 7.89 -9.39 0.85
N LEU A 88 7.44 -8.27 0.25
CA LEU A 88 7.59 -8.01 -1.18
C LEU A 88 8.85 -7.16 -1.40
N SER A 89 9.88 -7.71 -2.05
CA SER A 89 11.15 -7.03 -2.30
C SER A 89 11.96 -7.69 -3.41
N GLY A 90 12.73 -6.91 -4.18
CA GLY A 90 13.77 -7.47 -5.05
C GLY A 90 13.28 -8.41 -6.16
N GLY A 91 12.00 -8.39 -6.53
CA GLY A 91 11.41 -9.35 -7.46
C GLY A 91 11.01 -10.69 -6.82
N GLU A 92 11.10 -10.78 -5.49
CA GLU A 92 10.64 -11.89 -4.67
C GLU A 92 9.52 -11.46 -3.72
N PHE A 93 8.60 -12.38 -3.45
CA PHE A 93 7.62 -12.29 -2.39
C PHE A 93 7.85 -13.44 -1.43
N VAL A 94 8.45 -13.13 -0.27
CA VAL A 94 8.88 -14.10 0.73
C VAL A 94 7.73 -14.36 1.69
N THR A 95 7.38 -15.63 1.84
CA THR A 95 6.27 -16.09 2.69
C THR A 95 6.71 -17.27 3.57
N PRO A 96 5.98 -17.59 4.66
CA PRO A 96 6.29 -18.74 5.51
C PRO A 96 6.49 -20.07 4.77
N HIS A 97 5.70 -20.33 3.72
CA HIS A 97 5.70 -21.62 3.03
C HIS A 97 6.50 -21.63 1.71
N GLY A 98 7.11 -20.51 1.33
CA GLY A 98 7.90 -20.42 0.11
C GLY A 98 8.09 -18.98 -0.40
N THR A 99 8.95 -18.84 -1.40
CA THR A 99 9.23 -17.56 -2.06
C THR A 99 8.65 -17.58 -3.47
N LEU A 100 7.90 -16.53 -3.81
CA LEU A 100 7.21 -16.37 -5.07
C LEU A 100 7.93 -15.32 -5.94
N THR A 101 8.03 -15.58 -7.24
CA THR A 101 8.46 -14.61 -8.25
C THR A 101 7.29 -14.26 -9.17
N ALA A 102 7.47 -13.29 -10.05
CA ALA A 102 6.50 -13.00 -11.12
C ALA A 102 6.18 -14.22 -12.02
N SER A 103 7.04 -15.24 -12.03
CA SER A 103 6.88 -16.46 -12.84
C SER A 103 6.29 -17.66 -12.08
N GLY A 104 6.04 -17.53 -10.77
CA GLY A 104 5.63 -18.63 -9.91
C GLY A 104 6.60 -18.87 -8.77
N TRP A 105 6.38 -19.96 -8.05
CA TRP A 105 7.19 -20.35 -6.89
C TRP A 105 8.64 -20.61 -7.28
N ASP A 106 9.57 -20.01 -6.54
CA ASP A 106 11.00 -20.22 -6.76
C ASP A 106 11.51 -21.39 -5.91
N THR A 107 12.30 -22.25 -6.55
CA THR A 107 12.97 -23.39 -5.91
C THR A 107 14.38 -23.04 -5.43
N MET A 108 14.92 -21.89 -5.87
CA MET A 108 16.23 -21.38 -5.49
C MET A 108 16.18 -19.87 -5.19
N PRO A 109 15.34 -19.43 -4.23
CA PRO A 109 15.21 -18.02 -3.91
C PRO A 109 16.50 -17.44 -3.30
N SER A 110 16.72 -16.15 -3.47
CA SER A 110 17.80 -15.42 -2.79
C SER A 110 17.47 -15.18 -1.31
N THR A 111 16.19 -14.97 -1.00
CA THR A 111 15.70 -14.74 0.36
C THR A 111 14.67 -15.80 0.77
N VAL A 112 14.84 -16.40 1.96
CA VAL A 112 13.86 -17.31 2.56
C VAL A 112 13.26 -16.77 3.85
N PHE A 113 12.10 -17.32 4.23
CA PHE A 113 11.47 -16.98 5.50
C PHE A 113 12.12 -17.73 6.67
N ALA A 114 12.59 -17.01 7.67
CA ALA A 114 13.09 -17.57 8.93
C ALA A 114 11.97 -17.67 9.97
N GLU A 115 11.58 -18.90 10.28
CA GLU A 115 10.65 -19.18 11.36
C GLU A 115 11.29 -18.98 12.74
N SER A 116 10.47 -18.49 13.67
CA SER A 116 10.83 -18.32 15.07
C SER A 116 9.59 -18.39 15.96
N ASP A 117 9.78 -18.55 17.26
CA ASP A 117 8.67 -18.44 18.21
C ASP A 117 7.93 -17.08 18.14
N ALA A 118 8.60 -16.04 17.63
CA ALA A 118 8.03 -14.72 17.47
C ALA A 118 7.04 -14.62 16.30
N ASN A 119 7.14 -15.47 15.28
CA ASN A 119 6.28 -15.40 14.09
C ASN A 119 5.47 -16.68 13.83
N ARG A 120 5.46 -17.66 14.74
CA ARG A 120 4.64 -18.88 14.62
C ARG A 120 3.17 -18.61 14.33
N ASP A 121 2.58 -17.65 15.04
CA ASP A 121 1.19 -17.21 14.84
C ASP A 121 0.90 -16.74 13.41
N VAL A 122 1.92 -16.30 12.66
CA VAL A 122 1.82 -15.90 11.26
C VAL A 122 2.02 -17.08 10.32
N VAL A 123 2.99 -17.95 10.61
CA VAL A 123 3.20 -19.21 9.88
C VAL A 123 1.91 -20.03 9.89
N ASP A 124 1.28 -20.18 11.05
CA ASP A 124 0.05 -20.99 11.23
C ASP A 124 -1.18 -20.43 10.48
N ARG A 125 -1.19 -19.12 10.19
CA ARG A 125 -2.32 -18.42 9.55
C ARG A 125 -2.08 -18.08 8.09
N TRP A 126 -0.86 -18.24 7.60
CA TRP A 126 -0.55 -18.04 6.20
C TRP A 126 -1.01 -19.26 5.40
N ALA A 127 -1.77 -19.03 4.33
CA ALA A 127 -2.47 -20.07 3.59
C ALA A 127 -1.86 -20.35 2.22
N LEU A 128 -1.09 -19.41 1.66
CA LEU A 128 -0.52 -19.58 0.32
C LEU A 128 0.76 -20.44 0.38
N ALA A 129 0.75 -21.60 -0.29
CA ALA A 129 1.85 -22.56 -0.32
C ALA A 129 2.01 -23.21 -1.70
N PRO A 130 3.21 -23.67 -2.09
CA PRO A 130 3.45 -24.32 -3.39
C PRO A 130 2.76 -25.68 -3.52
N GLU A 131 2.62 -26.44 -2.43
CA GLU A 131 1.94 -27.75 -2.42
C GLU A 131 0.42 -27.66 -2.63
N ASP A 132 -0.18 -26.54 -2.27
CA ASP A 132 -1.63 -26.28 -2.32
C ASP A 132 -1.95 -25.17 -3.32
N GLU A 133 -1.30 -25.20 -4.49
CA GLU A 133 -1.46 -24.15 -5.49
C GLU A 133 -2.93 -24.03 -5.95
N PRO A 134 -3.56 -22.87 -5.77
CA PRO A 134 -4.98 -22.66 -6.04
C PRO A 134 -5.30 -22.65 -7.53
N THR A 135 -6.41 -23.29 -7.92
CA THR A 135 -6.78 -23.54 -9.34
C THR A 135 -8.24 -23.22 -9.67
N GLY A 136 -9.07 -22.81 -8.70
CA GLY A 136 -10.47 -22.44 -8.94
C GLY A 136 -10.62 -21.10 -9.68
N PRO A 137 -11.82 -20.58 -9.95
CA PRO A 137 -11.97 -19.28 -10.61
C PRO A 137 -11.49 -18.13 -9.70
N LEU A 138 -10.98 -17.06 -10.31
CA LEU A 138 -10.71 -15.82 -9.59
C LEU A 138 -12.04 -15.16 -9.16
N PRO A 139 -12.10 -14.50 -8.01
CA PRO A 139 -13.25 -13.67 -7.66
C PRO A 139 -13.36 -12.48 -8.60
N ASP A 140 -14.58 -12.10 -8.97
CA ASP A 140 -14.86 -10.86 -9.68
C ASP A 140 -14.77 -9.68 -8.68
N LEU A 141 -14.02 -8.64 -9.05
CA LEU A 141 -13.88 -7.46 -8.20
C LEU A 141 -15.14 -6.60 -8.17
N THR A 142 -15.99 -6.65 -9.21
CA THR A 142 -17.28 -5.95 -9.17
C THR A 142 -18.22 -6.59 -8.16
N ASP A 143 -18.26 -7.93 -8.11
CA ASP A 143 -19.05 -8.65 -7.10
C ASP A 143 -18.60 -8.30 -5.67
N LEU A 144 -17.30 -8.07 -5.46
CA LEU A 144 -16.77 -7.68 -4.17
C LEU A 144 -17.19 -6.26 -3.74
N LEU A 145 -17.37 -5.34 -4.70
CA LEU A 145 -17.90 -4.01 -4.45
C LEU A 145 -19.40 -4.08 -4.15
N ASP A 146 -20.12 -4.85 -4.95
CA ASP A 146 -21.57 -5.04 -4.82
C ASP A 146 -21.94 -5.84 -3.56
N ALA A 147 -21.00 -6.59 -2.96
CA ALA A 147 -21.19 -7.31 -1.69
C ALA A 147 -21.45 -6.40 -0.46
N GLN A 148 -21.31 -5.09 -0.61
CA GLN A 148 -21.66 -4.11 0.41
C GLN A 148 -22.54 -3.01 -0.19
N VAL A 149 -23.46 -2.52 0.63
CA VAL A 149 -24.26 -1.34 0.27
C VAL A 149 -23.35 -0.13 0.22
N ASP A 150 -23.50 0.68 -0.83
CA ASP A 150 -22.92 2.02 -0.94
C ASP A 150 -21.39 2.01 -1.14
N ASP A 151 -20.80 3.19 -1.21
CA ASP A 151 -19.39 3.43 -1.56
C ASP A 151 -18.38 3.02 -0.49
N ARG A 152 -18.86 2.36 0.55
CA ARG A 152 -18.14 2.12 1.81
C ARG A 152 -17.11 1.01 1.68
N MET A 153 -17.27 0.15 0.68
CA MET A 153 -16.31 -0.90 0.33
C MET A 153 -15.12 -0.37 -0.47
N LEU A 154 -15.30 0.70 -1.25
CA LEU A 154 -14.22 1.28 -2.05
C LEU A 154 -12.95 1.62 -1.24
N PRO A 155 -13.01 2.34 -0.09
CA PRO A 155 -11.81 2.62 0.69
C PRO A 155 -11.20 1.36 1.32
N VAL A 156 -12.01 0.34 1.63
CA VAL A 156 -11.52 -0.96 2.13
C VAL A 156 -10.72 -1.65 1.03
N LEU A 157 -11.33 -1.83 -0.14
CA LEU A 157 -10.71 -2.49 -1.28
C LEU A 157 -9.42 -1.78 -1.69
N ALA A 158 -9.49 -0.46 -1.84
CA ALA A 158 -8.33 0.39 -2.10
C ALA A 158 -7.20 0.12 -1.10
N TRP A 159 -7.51 0.13 0.19
CA TRP A 159 -6.50 -0.11 1.22
C TRP A 159 -5.86 -1.49 1.11
N PHE A 160 -6.64 -2.54 0.83
CA PHE A 160 -6.12 -3.90 0.65
C PHE A 160 -5.14 -3.98 -0.52
N TYR A 161 -5.45 -3.35 -1.66
CA TYR A 161 -4.54 -3.28 -2.82
C TYR A 161 -3.32 -2.38 -2.60
N ALA A 162 -3.40 -1.42 -1.66
CA ALA A 162 -2.28 -0.58 -1.27
C ALA A 162 -1.33 -1.27 -0.26
N ALA A 163 -1.84 -2.16 0.59
CA ALA A 163 -1.11 -2.79 1.69
C ALA A 163 0.18 -3.53 1.28
N PRO A 164 0.23 -4.28 0.18
CA PRO A 164 1.47 -4.89 -0.35
C PRO A 164 2.60 -3.90 -0.59
N PHE A 165 2.25 -2.65 -0.89
CA PHE A 165 3.17 -1.56 -1.17
C PHE A 165 3.28 -0.58 0.02
N ALA A 166 2.93 -1.01 1.25
CA ALA A 166 2.94 -0.16 2.43
C ALA A 166 4.29 0.52 2.66
N SER A 167 5.42 -0.15 2.39
CA SER A 167 6.75 0.47 2.51
C SER A 167 7.03 1.53 1.44
N VAL A 168 6.55 1.33 0.22
CA VAL A 168 6.62 2.34 -0.86
C VAL A 168 5.82 3.58 -0.43
N ILE A 169 4.57 3.39 -0.03
CA ILE A 169 3.69 4.47 0.42
C ILE A 169 4.26 5.17 1.65
N ARG A 170 4.76 4.42 2.64
CA ARG A 170 5.37 4.98 3.85
C ARG A 170 6.61 5.82 3.53
N LYS A 171 7.44 5.39 2.58
CA LYS A 171 8.63 6.11 2.13
C LYS A 171 8.26 7.41 1.39
N LEU A 172 7.21 7.39 0.58
CA LEU A 172 6.81 8.51 -0.28
C LEU A 172 5.84 9.51 0.39
N GLY A 173 4.84 8.99 1.10
CA GLY A 173 3.81 9.74 1.82
C GLY A 173 4.16 10.05 3.27
N GLY A 174 5.18 9.40 3.84
CA GLY A 174 5.63 9.64 5.22
C GLY A 174 4.89 8.82 6.28
N GLY A 175 3.95 7.96 5.86
CA GLY A 175 3.25 7.01 6.71
C GLY A 175 2.38 6.06 5.90
N PHE A 176 1.92 4.99 6.52
CA PHE A 176 0.89 4.10 5.95
C PHE A 176 -0.29 4.04 6.92
N PRO A 177 -1.49 4.52 6.53
CA PRO A 177 -2.63 4.59 7.42
C PRO A 177 -3.14 3.19 7.78
N ALA A 178 -3.61 3.02 9.02
CA ALA A 178 -4.36 1.82 9.37
C ALA A 178 -5.75 1.86 8.70
N LEU A 179 -6.35 0.71 8.46
CA LEU A 179 -7.77 0.62 8.08
C LEU A 179 -8.61 0.37 9.33
N ASN A 180 -9.61 1.21 9.59
CA ASN A 180 -10.60 0.99 10.63
C ASN A 180 -11.97 0.70 10.01
N VAL A 181 -12.47 -0.52 10.21
CA VAL A 181 -13.81 -0.92 9.78
C VAL A 181 -14.68 -1.14 11.01
N TYR A 182 -15.65 -0.27 11.23
CA TYR A 182 -16.53 -0.36 12.39
C TYR A 182 -17.99 -0.50 12.00
N GLY A 183 -18.82 -1.01 12.90
CA GLY A 183 -20.25 -1.15 12.65
C GLY A 183 -20.93 -2.04 13.67
N GLY A 184 -22.27 -1.97 13.70
CA GLY A 184 -23.07 -2.80 14.60
C GLY A 184 -22.94 -4.30 14.31
N PRO A 185 -23.48 -5.16 15.19
CA PRO A 185 -23.66 -6.58 14.88
C PRO A 185 -24.38 -6.76 13.53
N GLU A 186 -24.09 -7.86 12.84
CA GLU A 186 -24.75 -8.23 11.57
C GLU A 186 -24.52 -7.23 10.43
N SER A 187 -23.47 -6.41 10.51
CA SER A 187 -23.00 -5.54 9.42
C SER A 187 -22.08 -6.25 8.43
N GLY A 188 -21.98 -7.58 8.46
CA GLY A 188 -21.14 -8.39 7.54
C GLY A 188 -19.65 -8.06 7.54
N LYS A 189 -19.16 -7.27 8.50
CA LYS A 189 -17.77 -6.79 8.56
C LYS A 189 -16.76 -7.94 8.72
N THR A 190 -17.07 -8.90 9.57
CA THR A 190 -16.16 -10.01 9.89
C THR A 190 -16.06 -10.96 8.70
N GLU A 191 -17.19 -11.27 8.06
CA GLU A 191 -17.23 -12.10 6.85
C GLU A 191 -16.52 -11.43 5.67
N THR A 192 -16.74 -10.12 5.46
CA THR A 192 -16.09 -9.36 4.38
C THR A 192 -14.58 -9.29 4.59
N LEU A 193 -14.12 -8.96 5.80
CA LEU A 193 -12.69 -8.89 6.11
C LEU A 193 -12.01 -10.26 6.08
N ALA A 194 -12.72 -11.34 6.46
CA ALA A 194 -12.20 -12.70 6.30
C ALA A 194 -11.98 -13.05 4.83
N ALA A 195 -12.92 -12.73 3.93
CA ALA A 195 -12.76 -12.95 2.50
C ALA A 195 -11.61 -12.11 1.92
N LEU A 196 -11.56 -10.82 2.25
CA LEU A 196 -10.49 -9.93 1.80
C LEU A 196 -9.11 -10.35 2.31
N THR A 197 -8.97 -10.77 3.56
CA THR A 197 -7.66 -11.24 4.05
C THR A 197 -7.22 -12.55 3.38
N GLN A 198 -8.16 -13.43 3.03
CA GLN A 198 -7.89 -14.63 2.21
C GLN A 198 -7.43 -14.27 0.79
N MET A 199 -8.02 -13.26 0.17
CA MET A 199 -7.57 -12.72 -1.12
C MET A 199 -6.13 -12.19 -1.10
N PHE A 200 -5.52 -12.04 0.08
CA PHE A 200 -4.14 -11.58 0.27
C PHE A 200 -3.30 -12.58 1.08
N GLY A 201 -3.68 -13.87 1.05
CA GLY A 201 -2.82 -15.00 1.46
C GLY A 201 -3.01 -15.51 2.89
N TRP A 202 -3.90 -14.92 3.67
CA TRP A 202 -4.22 -15.39 5.02
C TRP A 202 -5.32 -16.45 5.03
N ASP A 203 -5.53 -17.12 6.16
CA ASP A 203 -6.62 -18.08 6.39
C ASP A 203 -7.99 -17.43 6.67
N GLY A 204 -8.04 -16.10 6.81
CA GLY A 204 -9.25 -15.35 7.16
C GLY A 204 -9.52 -15.24 8.66
N THR A 205 -8.59 -15.65 9.52
CA THR A 205 -8.75 -15.59 10.98
C THR A 205 -8.15 -14.30 11.56
N PRO A 206 -8.93 -13.46 12.28
CA PRO A 206 -8.39 -12.25 12.89
C PRO A 206 -7.55 -12.52 14.15
N PHE A 207 -6.63 -11.60 14.42
CA PHE A 207 -6.01 -11.44 15.73
C PHE A 207 -6.97 -10.73 16.71
N PRO A 208 -7.00 -11.08 18.00
CA PRO A 208 -7.75 -10.30 18.98
C PRO A 208 -7.16 -8.89 19.17
N ALA A 209 -7.97 -7.84 19.09
CA ALA A 209 -7.54 -6.46 19.36
C ALA A 209 -7.02 -6.28 20.80
N SER A 210 -7.55 -7.05 21.76
CA SER A 210 -7.18 -7.04 23.19
C SER A 210 -5.92 -7.86 23.52
N ASN A 211 -5.12 -8.22 22.52
CA ASN A 211 -3.92 -9.03 22.68
C ASN A 211 -2.87 -8.44 23.65
N THR A 212 -1.96 -9.29 24.10
CA THR A 212 -0.83 -8.90 24.95
C THR A 212 0.19 -8.08 24.15
N THR A 213 1.00 -7.25 24.83
CA THR A 213 2.10 -6.48 24.21
C THR A 213 3.02 -7.36 23.36
N ALA A 214 3.36 -8.55 23.85
CA ALA A 214 4.16 -9.53 23.12
C ALA A 214 3.54 -9.92 21.77
N ARG A 215 2.25 -10.27 21.77
CA ARG A 215 1.53 -10.66 20.55
C ARG A 215 1.34 -9.49 19.60
N LEU A 216 1.10 -8.28 20.11
CA LEU A 216 1.03 -7.07 19.28
C LEU A 216 2.37 -6.77 18.61
N THR A 217 3.50 -6.84 19.34
CA THR A 217 4.84 -6.67 18.73
C THR A 217 5.05 -7.65 17.59
N PHE A 218 4.74 -8.91 17.81
CA PHE A 218 4.91 -9.96 16.81
C PHE A 218 4.00 -9.76 15.59
N ALA A 219 2.71 -9.51 15.80
CA ALA A 219 1.78 -9.27 14.70
C ALA A 219 2.11 -7.98 13.90
N PHE A 220 2.63 -6.93 14.53
CA PHE A 220 3.02 -5.71 13.82
C PHE A 220 4.37 -5.82 13.08
N SER A 221 5.21 -6.80 13.44
CA SER A 221 6.53 -7.01 12.83
C SER A 221 6.59 -8.20 11.87
N SER A 222 5.53 -9.00 11.80
CA SER A 222 5.47 -10.24 11.03
C SER A 222 5.24 -10.05 9.53
N SER A 223 4.89 -8.84 9.10
CA SER A 223 4.57 -8.54 7.71
C SER A 223 5.00 -7.13 7.37
N GLU A 224 5.41 -6.93 6.12
CA GLU A 224 5.62 -5.63 5.50
C GLU A 224 4.69 -5.43 4.29
N SER A 225 4.14 -6.53 3.73
CA SER A 225 3.45 -6.55 2.44
C SER A 225 2.16 -7.38 2.42
N ALA A 226 1.69 -7.86 3.57
CA ALA A 226 0.42 -8.56 3.72
C ALA A 226 -0.42 -7.97 4.86
N PRO A 227 -1.73 -7.72 4.66
CA PRO A 227 -2.64 -7.16 5.68
C PRO A 227 -2.70 -7.95 6.98
N VAL A 228 -2.46 -7.33 8.13
CA VAL A 228 -2.66 -7.98 9.44
C VAL A 228 -3.96 -7.47 10.05
N TRP A 229 -4.91 -8.37 10.29
CA TRP A 229 -6.25 -8.01 10.75
C TRP A 229 -6.46 -8.26 12.25
N PHE A 230 -6.87 -7.24 12.98
CA PHE A 230 -7.33 -7.32 14.36
C PHE A 230 -8.84 -7.11 14.46
N ASP A 231 -9.57 -8.01 15.14
CA ASP A 231 -11.02 -7.89 15.35
C ASP A 231 -11.38 -7.76 16.84
N ASN A 232 -12.66 -7.46 17.11
CA ASN A 232 -13.25 -7.22 18.43
C ASN A 232 -12.69 -5.98 19.15
N TYR A 233 -12.37 -4.93 18.40
CA TYR A 233 -12.00 -3.65 18.99
C TYR A 233 -13.19 -2.96 19.68
N SER A 234 -12.96 -2.48 20.91
CA SER A 234 -13.99 -1.94 21.80
C SER A 234 -13.78 -0.45 22.16
N GLY A 235 -13.00 0.31 21.38
CA GLY A 235 -12.74 1.73 21.67
C GLY A 235 -11.62 1.98 22.69
N GLU A 236 -11.53 1.18 23.74
CA GLU A 236 -10.61 1.38 24.86
C GLU A 236 -9.42 0.42 24.83
N CYS A 237 -8.61 0.49 23.77
CA CYS A 237 -7.45 -0.39 23.59
C CYS A 237 -6.13 0.39 23.50
N GLU A 238 -5.72 0.99 24.62
CA GLU A 238 -4.53 1.86 24.68
C GLU A 238 -3.26 1.19 24.14
N ARG A 239 -3.09 -0.12 24.40
CA ARG A 239 -1.97 -0.89 23.86
C ARG A 239 -2.02 -0.88 22.33
N LEU A 240 -3.12 -1.30 21.73
CA LEU A 240 -3.26 -1.28 20.27
C LEU A 240 -3.03 0.11 19.69
N HIS A 241 -3.58 1.17 20.32
CA HIS A 241 -3.34 2.55 19.90
C HIS A 241 -1.85 2.94 19.90
N LYS A 242 -1.08 2.51 20.90
CA LYS A 242 0.38 2.70 20.89
C LYS A 242 1.01 2.08 19.64
N TYR A 243 0.67 0.84 19.30
CA TYR A 243 1.24 0.14 18.14
C TYR A 243 0.78 0.76 16.82
N LEU A 244 -0.48 1.19 16.69
CA LEU A 244 -0.97 1.90 15.51
C LEU A 244 -0.18 3.20 15.27
N ARG A 245 0.07 3.99 16.31
CA ARG A 245 0.88 5.23 16.20
C ARG A 245 2.32 4.95 15.79
N LEU A 246 2.95 3.94 16.36
CA LEU A 246 4.33 3.57 16.02
C LEU A 246 4.43 2.99 14.60
N GLY A 247 3.52 2.08 14.25
CA GLY A 247 3.50 1.38 12.96
C GLY A 247 3.20 2.28 11.77
N TYR A 248 2.47 3.40 11.98
CA TYR A 248 2.19 4.38 10.92
C TYR A 248 3.46 4.80 10.18
N ARG A 249 4.55 5.08 10.90
CA ARG A 249 5.86 5.46 10.32
C ARG A 249 6.88 4.33 10.29
N GLY A 250 6.50 3.10 10.62
CA GLY A 250 7.43 1.98 10.68
C GLY A 250 8.40 2.05 11.87
N GLY A 251 7.92 2.54 13.03
CA GLY A 251 8.72 2.64 14.24
C GLY A 251 9.18 1.30 14.80
N THR A 252 10.01 1.33 15.84
CA THR A 252 10.53 0.12 16.50
C THR A 252 9.94 -0.06 17.90
N GLU A 253 9.86 -1.31 18.35
CA GLU A 253 9.58 -1.67 19.73
C GLU A 253 10.67 -2.63 20.22
N ALA A 254 11.26 -2.33 21.37
CA ALA A 254 12.30 -3.14 21.98
C ALA A 254 11.72 -4.13 22.99
N ARG A 255 12.24 -5.36 23.01
CA ARG A 255 11.87 -6.39 23.98
C ARG A 255 13.11 -6.96 24.66
N GLY A 256 13.09 -6.98 25.99
CA GLY A 256 14.09 -7.69 26.79
C GLY A 256 13.88 -9.20 26.74
N ASN A 257 14.97 -9.94 26.58
CA ASN A 257 15.02 -11.39 26.57
C ASN A 257 15.40 -11.92 27.97
N ALA A 258 15.17 -13.22 28.19
CA ALA A 258 15.46 -13.86 29.48
C ALA A 258 16.96 -13.88 29.83
N ASP A 259 17.82 -13.80 28.82
CA ASP A 259 19.28 -13.71 28.94
C ASP A 259 19.78 -12.27 29.18
N GLY A 260 18.88 -11.30 29.29
CA GLY A 260 19.20 -9.88 29.50
C GLY A 260 19.55 -9.10 28.23
N THR A 261 19.52 -9.75 27.05
CA THR A 261 19.66 -9.06 25.76
C THR A 261 18.37 -8.31 25.38
N VAL A 262 18.45 -7.43 24.38
CA VAL A 262 17.29 -6.70 23.85
C VAL A 262 17.19 -6.94 22.36
N THR A 263 16.01 -7.35 21.91
CA THR A 263 15.67 -7.48 20.48
C THR A 263 14.78 -6.31 20.07
N GLU A 264 15.14 -5.62 19.00
CA GLU A 264 14.32 -4.57 18.40
C GLU A 264 13.49 -5.12 17.25
N TYR A 265 12.19 -4.81 17.26
CA TYR A 265 11.24 -5.23 16.24
C TYR A 265 10.76 -4.00 15.47
N GLN A 266 10.91 -3.99 14.15
CA GLN A 266 10.32 -2.96 13.30
C GLN A 266 8.83 -3.26 13.05
N LEU A 267 7.98 -2.27 13.29
CA LEU A 267 6.53 -2.40 13.19
C LEU A 267 6.06 -1.94 11.80
N LEU A 268 6.21 -2.82 10.79
CA LEU A 268 5.97 -2.46 9.39
C LEU A 268 4.61 -2.92 8.84
N ALA A 269 3.90 -3.79 9.56
CA ALA A 269 2.69 -4.42 9.06
C ALA A 269 1.63 -3.39 8.64
N PRO A 270 1.02 -3.55 7.46
CA PRO A 270 -0.22 -2.86 7.14
C PRO A 270 -1.35 -3.45 8.00
N VAL A 271 -2.00 -2.63 8.82
CA VAL A 271 -2.94 -3.12 9.84
C VAL A 271 -4.40 -2.74 9.55
N VAL A 272 -5.27 -3.73 9.63
CA VAL A 272 -6.73 -3.57 9.69
C VAL A 272 -7.20 -3.74 11.13
N VAL A 273 -8.09 -2.87 11.59
CA VAL A 273 -8.76 -2.96 12.89
C VAL A 273 -10.27 -2.95 12.66
N SER A 274 -10.96 -3.97 13.16
CA SER A 274 -12.41 -4.02 13.14
C SER A 274 -13.04 -4.14 14.53
N GLY A 275 -14.24 -3.59 14.66
CA GLY A 275 -14.95 -3.55 15.93
C GLY A 275 -16.34 -2.92 15.83
N GLN A 276 -16.95 -2.64 16.97
CA GLN A 276 -18.25 -1.96 17.04
C GLN A 276 -18.12 -0.43 17.05
N SER A 277 -16.92 0.09 17.28
CA SER A 277 -16.66 1.51 17.47
C SER A 277 -15.47 1.94 16.61
N ALA A 278 -15.54 3.18 16.12
CA ALA A 278 -14.42 3.83 15.46
C ALA A 278 -13.23 4.01 16.43
N LEU A 279 -12.04 4.29 15.89
CA LEU A 279 -10.88 4.68 16.69
C LEU A 279 -11.20 5.95 17.50
N THR A 280 -10.89 5.93 18.79
CA THR A 280 -11.20 7.01 19.73
C THR A 280 -9.97 7.87 20.06
N ASP A 281 -8.77 7.32 19.87
CA ASP A 281 -7.52 8.07 20.00
C ASP A 281 -7.33 8.99 18.80
N ARG A 282 -7.36 10.31 19.03
CA ARG A 282 -7.25 11.34 17.98
C ARG A 282 -6.03 11.15 17.06
N ALA A 283 -4.92 10.69 17.63
CA ALA A 283 -3.68 10.47 16.88
C ALA A 283 -3.71 9.20 16.00
N CYS A 284 -4.58 8.24 16.32
CA CYS A 284 -4.88 7.10 15.46
C CYS A 284 -5.96 7.45 14.43
N GLU A 285 -7.02 8.16 14.85
CA GLU A 285 -8.13 8.60 13.99
C GLU A 285 -7.64 9.41 12.78
N THR A 286 -6.81 10.42 13.03
CA THR A 286 -6.22 11.25 11.96
C THR A 286 -5.25 10.50 11.04
N ARG A 287 -4.86 9.27 11.38
CA ARG A 287 -3.89 8.44 10.65
C ARG A 287 -4.51 7.13 10.16
N ALA A 288 -5.83 7.04 10.12
CA ALA A 288 -6.54 5.85 9.69
C ALA A 288 -7.55 6.19 8.60
N ILE A 289 -7.70 5.29 7.64
CA ILE A 289 -8.86 5.25 6.77
C ILE A 289 -9.99 4.61 7.57
N SER A 290 -11.06 5.34 7.84
CA SER A 290 -12.17 4.84 8.67
C SER A 290 -13.43 4.73 7.83
N THR A 291 -14.10 3.58 7.91
CA THR A 291 -15.36 3.32 7.21
C THR A 291 -16.32 2.56 8.11
N GLU A 292 -17.61 2.94 8.05
CA GLU A 292 -18.66 2.32 8.84
C GLU A 292 -19.46 1.33 7.99
N PHE A 293 -19.51 0.06 8.39
CA PHE A 293 -20.38 -0.92 7.77
C PHE A 293 -21.77 -0.89 8.40
N VAL A 294 -22.79 -0.83 7.55
CA VAL A 294 -24.20 -0.79 7.97
C VAL A 294 -24.80 -2.20 8.03
N PRO A 295 -25.85 -2.42 8.86
CA PRO A 295 -26.47 -3.74 9.03
C PRO A 295 -27.02 -4.33 7.73
N ALA A 296 -27.02 -5.66 7.63
CA ALA A 296 -27.54 -6.39 6.49
C ALA A 296 -29.02 -6.10 6.14
N SER A 297 -29.82 -5.55 7.06
CA SER A 297 -31.19 -5.08 6.75
C SER A 297 -31.23 -3.93 5.72
N THR A 298 -30.07 -3.34 5.41
CA THR A 298 -29.91 -2.35 4.35
C THR A 298 -29.42 -2.95 3.02
N ARG A 299 -29.04 -4.24 3.01
CA ARG A 299 -28.60 -4.98 1.82
C ARG A 299 -29.80 -5.59 1.10
N ASP A 300 -29.81 -5.47 -0.22
CA ASP A 300 -30.76 -6.17 -1.08
C ASP A 300 -30.28 -7.60 -1.41
N GLU A 301 -31.10 -8.34 -2.16
CA GLU A 301 -30.78 -9.69 -2.61
C GLU A 301 -29.51 -9.69 -3.49
N ASP A 302 -29.30 -8.65 -4.29
CA ASP A 302 -28.14 -8.49 -5.17
C ASP A 302 -26.82 -8.46 -4.37
N CYS A 303 -26.77 -7.72 -3.25
CA CYS A 303 -25.60 -7.71 -2.36
C CYS A 303 -25.28 -9.11 -1.79
N ALA A 304 -26.30 -9.89 -1.47
CA ALA A 304 -26.12 -11.22 -0.89
C ALA A 304 -25.60 -12.21 -1.94
N ASP A 305 -26.13 -12.15 -3.16
CA ASP A 305 -25.70 -12.97 -4.29
C ASP A 305 -24.27 -12.63 -4.70
N ALA A 306 -23.91 -11.35 -4.76
CA ALA A 306 -22.55 -10.88 -5.03
C ALA A 306 -21.55 -11.42 -3.98
N PHE A 307 -21.90 -11.36 -2.68
CA PHE A 307 -21.06 -11.92 -1.64
C PHE A 307 -20.95 -13.45 -1.70
N ALA A 308 -22.02 -14.15 -2.10
CA ALA A 308 -21.98 -15.59 -2.32
C ALA A 308 -21.05 -15.96 -3.48
N SER A 309 -21.09 -15.20 -4.59
CA SER A 309 -20.17 -15.36 -5.73
C SER A 309 -18.71 -15.25 -5.29
N VAL A 310 -18.37 -14.22 -4.52
CA VAL A 310 -17.01 -14.06 -3.96
C VAL A 310 -16.60 -15.25 -3.10
N ARG A 311 -17.51 -15.76 -2.26
CA ARG A 311 -17.23 -16.90 -1.38
C ARG A 311 -17.04 -18.23 -2.10
N ASP A 312 -17.71 -18.39 -3.24
CA ASP A 312 -17.62 -19.60 -4.06
C ASP A 312 -16.38 -19.59 -4.98
N ALA A 313 -15.72 -18.43 -5.12
CA ALA A 313 -14.46 -18.28 -5.83
C ALA A 313 -13.25 -18.79 -5.01
N ASP A 314 -12.13 -19.00 -5.71
CA ASP A 314 -10.86 -19.39 -5.08
C ASP A 314 -10.09 -18.13 -4.64
N LEU A 315 -10.33 -17.72 -3.39
CA LEU A 315 -9.72 -16.52 -2.82
C LEU A 315 -8.19 -16.62 -2.73
N GLN A 316 -7.62 -17.82 -2.54
CA GLN A 316 -6.17 -17.98 -2.53
C GLN A 316 -5.60 -17.84 -3.95
N ARG A 317 -6.36 -18.20 -4.99
CA ARG A 317 -5.96 -17.92 -6.38
C ARG A 317 -5.81 -16.43 -6.63
N HIS A 318 -6.70 -15.62 -6.05
CA HIS A 318 -6.55 -14.17 -6.11
C HIS A 318 -5.21 -13.74 -5.49
N ALA A 319 -4.89 -14.21 -4.29
CA ALA A 319 -3.63 -13.87 -3.61
C ALA A 319 -2.41 -14.21 -4.50
N LEU A 320 -2.35 -15.44 -5.01
CA LEU A 320 -1.26 -15.88 -5.89
C LEU A 320 -1.13 -14.98 -7.13
N THR A 321 -2.23 -14.77 -7.84
CA THR A 321 -2.27 -14.00 -9.10
C THR A 321 -1.90 -12.54 -8.86
N PHE A 322 -2.42 -11.97 -7.77
CA PHE A 322 -2.13 -10.59 -7.40
C PHE A 322 -0.67 -10.39 -7.01
N TYR A 323 -0.08 -11.27 -6.19
CA TYR A 323 1.33 -11.12 -5.83
C TYR A 323 2.26 -11.36 -7.03
N GLN A 324 1.95 -12.29 -7.94
CA GLN A 324 2.68 -12.42 -9.21
C GLN A 324 2.61 -11.14 -10.04
N TYR A 325 1.43 -10.51 -10.15
CA TYR A 325 1.27 -9.22 -10.79
C TYR A 325 2.08 -8.12 -10.08
N ALA A 326 1.98 -8.01 -8.77
CA ALA A 326 2.70 -7.00 -7.98
C ALA A 326 4.21 -7.09 -8.19
N LEU A 327 4.75 -8.30 -8.35
CA LEU A 327 6.16 -8.57 -8.64
C LEU A 327 6.60 -8.14 -10.04
N THR A 328 5.66 -7.91 -10.97
CA THR A 328 5.99 -7.34 -12.29
C THR A 328 6.18 -5.82 -12.27
N LEU A 329 5.74 -5.14 -11.20
CA LEU A 329 5.77 -3.69 -11.12
C LEU A 329 7.17 -3.18 -10.75
N SER A 330 7.74 -2.39 -11.64
CA SER A 330 9.00 -1.69 -11.43
C SER A 330 8.87 -0.50 -10.47
N ALA A 331 9.99 -0.04 -9.91
CA ALA A 331 10.03 1.18 -9.10
C ALA A 331 9.51 2.41 -9.86
N SER A 332 9.78 2.52 -11.17
CA SER A 332 9.26 3.58 -12.03
C SER A 332 7.75 3.53 -12.17
N GLU A 333 7.18 2.34 -12.37
CA GLU A 333 5.73 2.18 -12.48
C GLU A 333 5.03 2.52 -11.16
N LEU A 334 5.58 2.07 -10.03
CA LEU A 334 5.06 2.39 -8.71
C LEU A 334 5.14 3.90 -8.42
N LEU A 335 6.23 4.55 -8.82
CA LEU A 335 6.36 6.01 -8.70
C LEU A 335 5.31 6.72 -9.56
N ASP A 336 5.08 6.24 -10.77
CA ASP A 336 4.08 6.83 -11.66
C ASP A 336 2.67 6.65 -11.09
N VAL A 337 2.31 5.47 -10.57
CA VAL A 337 1.04 5.27 -9.85
C VAL A 337 0.93 6.28 -8.70
N TRP A 338 1.97 6.38 -7.86
CA TRP A 338 1.98 7.30 -6.72
C TRP A 338 1.77 8.76 -7.12
N GLU A 339 2.45 9.23 -8.17
CA GLU A 339 2.28 10.60 -8.66
C GLU A 339 0.86 10.88 -9.16
N HIS A 340 0.21 9.90 -9.80
CA HIS A 340 -1.19 10.00 -10.23
C HIS A 340 -2.19 9.87 -9.06
N SER A 341 -1.75 9.36 -7.92
CA SER A 341 -2.58 9.24 -6.71
C SER A 341 -2.64 10.52 -5.89
N ARG A 342 -1.78 11.51 -6.17
CA ARG A 342 -1.74 12.75 -5.41
C ARG A 342 -2.98 13.61 -5.64
N PRO A 343 -3.50 14.29 -4.59
CA PRO A 343 -4.59 15.22 -4.77
C PRO A 343 -4.18 16.38 -5.71
N PRO A 344 -5.17 17.02 -6.38
CA PRO A 344 -4.95 18.17 -7.23
C PRO A 344 -4.08 19.25 -6.56
N ARG A 345 -3.28 19.94 -7.38
CA ARG A 345 -2.27 20.89 -6.88
C ARG A 345 -2.88 22.04 -6.08
N ASP A 346 -4.02 22.55 -6.52
CA ASP A 346 -4.78 23.61 -5.84
C ASP A 346 -5.13 23.19 -4.41
N VAL A 347 -5.62 21.96 -4.23
CA VAL A 347 -5.94 21.40 -2.90
C VAL A 347 -4.70 21.33 -2.01
N ARG A 348 -3.55 20.91 -2.57
CA ARG A 348 -2.28 20.81 -1.85
C ARG A 348 -1.68 22.17 -1.47
N GLU A 349 -1.71 23.13 -2.40
CA GLU A 349 -1.10 24.46 -2.22
C GLU A 349 -1.93 25.39 -1.33
N GLN A 350 -3.24 25.20 -1.31
CA GLN A 350 -4.14 25.93 -0.41
C GLN A 350 -4.08 25.42 1.04
N GLY A 351 -3.38 24.30 1.29
CA GLY A 351 -3.31 23.67 2.61
C GLY A 351 -4.67 23.15 3.07
N ALA A 352 -5.52 22.71 2.12
CA ALA A 352 -6.86 22.22 2.41
C ALA A 352 -6.85 20.87 3.16
N LEU A 353 -5.73 20.15 3.10
CA LEU A 353 -5.50 18.88 3.77
C LEU A 353 -4.26 18.97 4.67
N THR A 354 -4.35 18.37 5.85
CA THR A 354 -3.18 18.04 6.67
C THR A 354 -2.30 17.00 5.96
N PRO A 355 -1.02 16.85 6.34
CA PRO A 355 -0.15 15.81 5.77
C PRO A 355 -0.73 14.39 5.91
N GLU A 356 -1.34 14.09 7.06
CA GLU A 356 -1.97 12.81 7.30
C GLU A 356 -3.20 12.57 6.41
N GLU A 357 -4.09 13.56 6.25
CA GLU A 357 -5.23 13.48 5.33
C GLU A 357 -4.79 13.35 3.87
N ALA A 358 -3.73 14.06 3.47
CA ALA A 358 -3.15 13.92 2.13
C ALA A 358 -2.63 12.49 1.90
N THR A 359 -1.97 11.90 2.91
CA THR A 359 -1.49 10.51 2.86
C THR A 359 -2.65 9.52 2.75
N ILE A 360 -3.76 9.76 3.45
CA ILE A 360 -4.97 8.93 3.35
C ILE A 360 -5.52 8.98 1.91
N VAL A 361 -5.69 10.17 1.34
CA VAL A 361 -6.17 10.35 -0.04
C VAL A 361 -5.24 9.69 -1.05
N GLU A 362 -3.93 9.89 -0.89
CA GLU A 362 -2.90 9.28 -1.74
C GLU A 362 -2.93 7.75 -1.64
N THR A 363 -3.11 7.19 -0.45
CA THR A 363 -3.20 5.73 -0.22
C THR A 363 -4.44 5.14 -0.87
N VAL A 364 -5.62 5.76 -0.70
CA VAL A 364 -6.87 5.31 -1.32
C VAL A 364 -6.76 5.36 -2.85
N ASN A 365 -6.32 6.48 -3.41
CA ASN A 365 -6.16 6.60 -4.86
C ASN A 365 -5.13 5.59 -5.40
N PHE A 366 -4.02 5.37 -4.69
CA PHE A 366 -3.00 4.40 -5.06
C PHE A 366 -3.58 2.99 -5.11
N GLY A 367 -4.28 2.60 -4.05
CA GLY A 367 -4.98 1.32 -3.98
C GLY A 367 -5.93 1.07 -5.14
N LEU A 368 -6.81 2.05 -5.44
CA LEU A 368 -7.77 1.94 -6.55
C LEU A 368 -7.06 1.81 -7.90
N ASN A 369 -6.02 2.63 -8.15
CA ASN A 369 -5.26 2.56 -9.40
C ASN A 369 -4.52 1.20 -9.56
N ILE A 370 -4.06 0.60 -8.45
CA ILE A 370 -3.46 -0.74 -8.47
C ILE A 370 -4.51 -1.81 -8.75
N ALA A 371 -5.68 -1.71 -8.10
CA ALA A 371 -6.80 -2.64 -8.29
C ALA A 371 -7.32 -2.63 -9.73
N GLU A 372 -7.49 -1.45 -10.34
CA GLU A 372 -7.86 -1.28 -11.76
C GLU A 372 -6.88 -2.00 -12.69
N ARG A 373 -5.59 -1.67 -12.57
CA ARG A 373 -4.55 -2.28 -13.41
C ARG A 373 -4.43 -3.79 -13.21
N PHE A 374 -4.60 -4.26 -11.97
CA PHE A 374 -4.67 -5.68 -11.69
C PHE A 374 -5.87 -6.32 -12.38
N SER A 375 -7.05 -5.69 -12.29
CA SER A 375 -8.27 -6.22 -12.90
C SER A 375 -8.18 -6.33 -14.41
N GLU A 376 -7.64 -5.30 -15.08
CA GLU A 376 -7.36 -5.33 -16.52
C GLU A 376 -6.37 -6.45 -16.89
N ARG A 377 -5.36 -6.69 -16.05
CA ARG A 377 -4.30 -7.67 -16.32
C ARG A 377 -4.75 -9.11 -16.08
N ALA A 378 -5.57 -9.32 -15.06
CA ALA A 378 -6.04 -10.61 -14.58
C ALA A 378 -7.42 -10.99 -15.15
N ASP A 379 -8.09 -10.06 -15.84
CA ASP A 379 -9.44 -10.22 -16.40
C ASP A 379 -10.49 -10.52 -15.31
N THR A 380 -10.39 -9.84 -14.16
CA THR A 380 -11.24 -10.07 -12.96
C THR A 380 -12.47 -9.15 -12.90
N GLY A 381 -13.08 -8.88 -14.07
CA GLY A 381 -14.24 -7.99 -14.20
C GLY A 381 -13.82 -6.52 -14.35
N GLY A 382 -14.45 -5.79 -15.27
CA GLY A 382 -14.06 -4.44 -15.73
C GLY A 382 -14.16 -3.32 -14.69
N PHE A 383 -13.42 -3.45 -13.59
CA PHE A 383 -13.30 -2.48 -12.52
C PHE A 383 -12.56 -1.24 -13.03
N GLU A 384 -13.34 -0.22 -13.40
CA GLU A 384 -12.83 1.08 -13.87
C GLU A 384 -12.84 2.12 -12.75
N VAL A 385 -11.76 2.88 -12.64
CA VAL A 385 -11.59 3.90 -11.59
C VAL A 385 -11.57 5.28 -12.21
N ASP A 386 -12.75 5.90 -12.27
CA ASP A 386 -12.88 7.30 -12.64
C ASP A 386 -12.74 8.26 -11.43
N GLU A 387 -12.77 9.57 -11.68
CA GLU A 387 -12.70 10.56 -10.60
C GLU A 387 -13.95 10.60 -9.71
N ALA A 388 -15.10 10.10 -10.17
CA ALA A 388 -16.30 9.99 -9.34
C ALA A 388 -16.12 8.86 -8.31
N THR A 389 -15.65 7.68 -8.73
CA THR A 389 -15.28 6.55 -7.88
C THR A 389 -14.22 6.95 -6.86
N LYS A 390 -13.17 7.66 -7.28
CA LYS A 390 -12.16 8.18 -6.34
C LYS A 390 -12.74 9.16 -5.33
N ARG A 391 -13.65 10.05 -5.76
CA ARG A 391 -14.30 11.02 -4.86
C ARG A 391 -15.21 10.33 -3.83
N GLN A 392 -15.97 9.33 -4.26
CA GLN A 392 -16.76 8.47 -3.38
C GLN A 392 -15.87 7.79 -2.33
N ALA A 393 -14.81 7.12 -2.77
CA ALA A 393 -13.89 6.42 -1.88
C ALA A 393 -13.25 7.33 -0.83
N ARG A 394 -12.83 8.55 -1.22
CA ARG A 394 -12.26 9.55 -0.29
C ARG A 394 -13.30 10.02 0.73
N THR A 395 -14.52 10.28 0.28
CA THR A 395 -15.64 10.69 1.14
C THR A 395 -15.98 9.59 2.15
N ALA A 396 -16.05 8.35 1.69
CA ALA A 396 -16.27 7.18 2.53
C ALA A 396 -15.10 6.90 3.50
N ALA A 397 -13.87 7.28 3.14
CA ALA A 397 -12.70 7.23 4.02
C ALA A 397 -12.67 8.36 5.08
N GLY A 398 -13.65 9.27 5.08
CA GLY A 398 -13.74 10.39 6.03
C GLY A 398 -12.98 11.64 5.60
N VAL A 399 -12.53 11.74 4.34
CA VAL A 399 -11.81 12.91 3.83
C VAL A 399 -12.58 13.56 2.68
N THR A 400 -13.07 14.77 2.88
CA THR A 400 -13.76 15.57 1.86
C THR A 400 -13.02 16.87 1.58
N PHE A 401 -12.87 17.19 0.30
CA PHE A 401 -12.38 18.48 -0.16
C PHE A 401 -13.00 18.80 -1.52
N GLU A 402 -13.27 20.08 -1.78
CA GLU A 402 -13.73 20.55 -3.09
C GLU A 402 -12.52 20.98 -3.93
N SER A 403 -12.41 20.46 -5.15
CA SER A 403 -11.50 21.01 -6.15
C SER A 403 -12.11 22.27 -6.75
N SER A 404 -11.31 23.33 -6.94
CA SER A 404 -11.78 24.63 -7.46
C SER A 404 -12.17 24.56 -8.94
#